data_AF-A0A1H2B448-F1
#
_entry.id   AF-A0A1H2B448-F1
#
_cell.length_a   1.000
_cell.length_b   1.000
_cell.length_c   1.000
_cell.angle_alpha   90.00
_cell.angle_beta   90.00
_cell.angle_gamma   90.00
#
_symmetry.space_group_name_H-M   'P 1'
#
loop_
_entity.id
_entity.type
_entity.pdbx_description
1 polymer ?
#
loop_
_entity_poly.entity_id
_entity_poly.type
_entity_poly.pdbx_seq_one_letter_code
_entity_poly.pdbx_strand_id
1 'polypeptide(L)'
;MNRKIADNALMHPFSVLRRIGFSTRLMQRLERHRSRQEKRGRVVSVMSWADGTWCALSLYCEKTGAVVVDEGQQTQAYEDARSMLSGGFLPLLSLRWEAHA
;
A
#
# COMPACT_ATOMS: atom_id res chain seq x y z
N MET A 1 -6.00 19.18 5.99
CA MET A 1 -6.00 17.86 5.30
C MET A 1 -7.38 17.64 4.69
N ASN A 2 -7.47 17.25 3.42
CA ASN A 2 -8.77 16.98 2.80
C ASN A 2 -9.19 15.54 3.15
N ARG A 3 -9.89 15.37 4.27
CA ARG A 3 -10.34 14.07 4.81
C ARG A 3 -11.10 13.24 3.75
N LYS A 4 -11.87 13.92 2.88
CA LYS A 4 -12.55 13.30 1.74
C LYS A 4 -11.61 12.59 0.75
N ILE A 5 -10.36 13.02 0.62
CA ILE A 5 -9.39 12.31 -0.23
C ILE A 5 -8.94 11.05 0.50
N ALA A 6 -8.49 11.18 1.75
CA ALA A 6 -7.96 10.07 2.56
C ALA A 6 -8.95 8.89 2.67
N ASP A 7 -10.24 9.17 2.80
CA ASP A 7 -11.32 8.17 2.96
C ASP A 7 -11.72 7.48 1.64
N ASN A 8 -11.24 7.94 0.49
CA ASN A 8 -11.58 7.40 -0.84
C ASN A 8 -10.39 6.64 -1.46
N ALA A 9 -9.74 5.80 -0.67
CA ALA A 9 -8.64 4.97 -1.16
C ALA A 9 -9.15 3.85 -2.07
N LEU A 10 -8.46 3.59 -3.17
CA LEU A 10 -8.72 2.44 -4.03
C LEU A 10 -7.64 1.38 -3.84
N MET A 11 -8.08 0.13 -3.69
CA MET A 11 -7.21 -1.03 -3.61
C MET A 11 -7.03 -1.67 -4.99
N HIS A 12 -5.78 -1.90 -5.36
CA HIS A 12 -5.37 -2.47 -6.62
C HIS A 12 -4.44 -3.67 -6.41
N PRO A 13 -4.41 -4.63 -7.34
CA PRO A 13 -3.37 -5.64 -7.35
C PRO A 13 -2.00 -4.97 -7.61
N PHE A 14 -0.94 -5.57 -7.05
CA PHE A 14 0.44 -5.08 -7.26
C PHE A 14 0.83 -4.94 -8.75
N SER A 15 0.21 -5.72 -9.63
CA SER A 15 0.44 -5.65 -11.08
C SER A 15 0.17 -4.27 -11.68
N VAL A 16 -0.62 -3.40 -11.03
CA VAL A 16 -0.85 -2.03 -11.49
C VAL A 16 0.46 -1.23 -11.58
N LEU A 17 1.44 -1.47 -10.71
CA LEU A 17 2.74 -0.77 -10.75
C LEU A 17 3.53 -1.04 -12.03
N ARG A 18 3.34 -2.21 -12.66
CA ARG A 18 3.97 -2.53 -13.94
C ARG A 18 3.41 -1.69 -15.09
N ARG A 19 2.19 -1.16 -14.95
CA ARG A 19 1.52 -0.35 -15.98
C ARG A 19 1.87 1.15 -15.87
N ILE A 20 2.41 1.59 -14.73
CA ILE A 20 2.65 3.00 -14.40
C ILE A 20 4.00 3.51 -14.97
N GLY A 21 4.83 2.63 -15.53
CA GLY A 21 6.04 3.05 -16.25
C GLY A 21 7.22 3.44 -15.34
N PHE A 22 7.32 2.86 -14.14
CA PHE A 22 8.51 3.02 -13.29
C PHE A 22 9.79 2.55 -14.00
N SER A 23 10.93 3.13 -13.64
CA SER A 23 12.22 2.65 -14.12
C SER A 23 12.43 1.18 -13.74
N THR A 24 13.15 0.43 -14.60
CA THR A 24 13.42 -1.00 -14.39
C THR A 24 14.04 -1.27 -13.01
N ARG A 25 14.98 -0.43 -12.57
CA ARG A 25 15.63 -0.56 -11.25
C ARG A 25 14.63 -0.39 -10.11
N LEU A 26 13.70 0.55 -10.24
CA LEU A 26 12.68 0.78 -9.23
C LEU A 26 11.68 -0.37 -9.17
N MET A 27 11.21 -0.83 -10.33
CA MET A 27 10.31 -1.97 -10.45
C MET A 27 10.92 -3.23 -9.83
N GLN A 28 12.21 -3.52 -10.10
CA GLN A 28 12.92 -4.65 -9.48
C GLN A 28 13.02 -4.53 -7.95
N ARG A 29 13.12 -3.31 -7.40
CA ARG A 29 13.14 -3.10 -5.95
C ARG A 29 11.77 -3.37 -5.33
N LEU A 30 10.71 -2.95 -6.02
CA LEU A 30 9.32 -3.22 -5.63
C LEU A 30 9.02 -4.73 -5.67
N GLU A 31 9.42 -5.42 -6.73
CA GLU A 31 9.23 -6.87 -6.86
C GLU A 31 10.01 -7.64 -5.79
N ARG A 32 11.27 -7.26 -5.53
CA ARG A 32 12.05 -7.84 -4.42
C ARG A 32 11.38 -7.62 -3.07
N HIS A 33 10.76 -6.46 -2.85
CA HIS A 33 9.98 -6.23 -1.63
C HIS A 33 8.78 -7.17 -1.56
N ARG A 34 7.97 -7.25 -2.63
CA ARG A 34 6.82 -8.15 -2.72
C ARG A 34 7.20 -9.60 -2.40
N SER A 35 8.22 -10.15 -3.08
CA SER A 35 8.64 -11.53 -2.84
C SER A 35 9.13 -11.79 -1.42
N ARG A 36 9.72 -10.79 -0.74
CA ARG A 36 10.09 -10.92 0.68
C ARG A 36 8.87 -10.98 1.60
N GLN A 37 7.81 -10.24 1.29
CA GLN A 37 6.57 -10.25 2.08
C GLN A 37 5.77 -11.54 1.84
N GLU A 38 5.70 -12.01 0.59
CA GLU A 38 5.06 -13.30 0.25
C GLU A 38 5.72 -14.47 0.99
N LYS A 39 7.06 -14.48 1.10
CA LYS A 39 7.80 -15.46 1.93
C LYS A 39 7.45 -15.40 3.42
N ARG A 40 6.88 -14.29 3.89
CA ARG A 40 6.41 -14.10 5.28
C ARG A 40 4.90 -14.34 5.42
N GLY A 41 4.25 -14.93 4.41
CA GLY A 41 2.81 -15.20 4.41
C GLY A 41 1.94 -13.95 4.20
N ARG A 42 2.50 -12.89 3.62
CA ARG A 42 1.78 -11.62 3.37
C ARG A 42 1.50 -11.43 1.89
N VAL A 43 0.36 -10.83 1.59
CA VAL A 43 0.04 -10.33 0.24
C VAL A 43 0.48 -8.88 0.15
N VAL A 44 0.94 -8.43 -1.02
CA VAL A 44 1.20 -7.01 -1.27
C VAL A 44 0.21 -6.50 -2.31
N SER A 45 -0.56 -5.50 -1.91
CA SER A 45 -1.50 -4.75 -2.76
C SER A 45 -1.00 -3.32 -2.94
N VAL A 46 -1.69 -2.54 -3.78
CA VAL A 46 -1.42 -1.12 -3.97
C VAL A 46 -2.64 -0.34 -3.53
N MET A 47 -2.46 0.61 -2.64
CA MET A 47 -3.49 1.57 -2.29
C MET A 47 -3.17 2.90 -2.95
N SER A 48 -4.16 3.56 -3.55
CA SER A 48 -3.97 4.85 -4.20
C SER A 48 -5.12 5.80 -3.98
N TRP A 49 -4.81 7.09 -4.04
CA TRP A 49 -5.74 8.19 -3.85
C TRP A 49 -5.82 9.06 -5.11
N ALA A 50 -6.91 9.83 -5.22
CA ALA A 50 -7.20 10.65 -6.39
C ALA A 50 -6.14 11.74 -6.67
N ASP A 51 -5.34 12.12 -5.67
CA ASP A 51 -4.28 13.12 -5.79
C ASP A 51 -2.94 12.52 -6.30
N GLY A 52 -2.92 11.22 -6.64
CA GLY A 52 -1.73 10.51 -7.08
C GLY A 52 -0.85 10.00 -5.94
N THR A 53 -1.22 10.22 -4.68
CA THR A 53 -0.61 9.53 -3.55
C THR A 53 -0.89 8.03 -3.66
N TRP A 54 0.08 7.20 -3.32
CA TRP A 54 -0.07 5.74 -3.36
C TRP A 54 0.88 5.06 -2.38
N CYS A 55 0.61 3.81 -2.03
CA CYS A 55 1.54 2.95 -1.31
C CYS A 55 1.44 1.49 -1.76
N ALA A 56 2.54 0.75 -1.67
CA ALA A 56 2.53 -0.70 -1.70
C ALA A 56 2.30 -1.21 -0.27
N LEU A 57 1.18 -1.90 -0.09
CA LEU A 57 0.63 -2.25 1.21
C LEU A 57 0.78 -3.75 1.44
N SER A 58 1.59 -4.13 2.44
CA SER A 58 1.73 -5.52 2.87
C SER A 58 0.64 -5.87 3.88
N LEU A 59 -0.14 -6.90 3.57
CA LEU A 59 -1.30 -7.36 4.33
C LEU A 59 -1.06 -8.80 4.80
N TYR A 60 -1.37 -9.10 6.05
CA TYR A 60 -1.45 -10.49 6.48
C TYR A 60 -2.75 -11.09 5.93
N CYS A 61 -2.63 -12.15 5.13
CA CYS A 61 -3.79 -12.83 4.55
C CYS A 61 -3.98 -14.15 5.28
N GLU A 62 -4.91 -14.19 6.23
CA GLU A 62 -5.47 -15.48 6.62
C GLU A 62 -6.29 -16.00 5.44
N LYS A 63 -6.07 -17.27 5.09
CA LYS A 63 -6.35 -17.92 3.79
C LYS A 63 -7.77 -17.79 3.19
N THR A 64 -8.67 -17.01 3.78
CA THR A 64 -10.10 -16.94 3.41
C THR A 64 -10.76 -15.56 3.57
N GLY A 65 -10.04 -14.48 3.93
CA GLY A 65 -10.66 -13.18 4.21
C GLY A 65 -10.40 -12.07 3.18
N ALA A 66 -11.43 -11.29 2.85
CA ALA A 66 -11.24 -9.96 2.27
C ALA A 66 -10.63 -9.04 3.36
N VAL A 67 -9.47 -8.44 3.08
CA VAL A 67 -8.87 -7.46 4.01
C VAL A 67 -9.59 -6.14 3.84
N VAL A 68 -10.40 -5.77 4.85
CA VAL A 68 -11.03 -4.45 4.94
C VAL A 68 -10.08 -3.52 5.68
N VAL A 69 -9.73 -2.40 5.05
CA VAL A 69 -8.94 -1.33 5.66
C VAL A 69 -9.93 -0.26 6.12
N ASP A 70 -10.03 -0.04 7.43
CA ASP A 70 -10.95 0.96 7.98
C ASP A 70 -10.51 2.41 7.65
N GLU A 71 -11.39 3.39 7.86
CA GLU A 71 -11.14 4.80 7.54
C GLU A 71 -9.91 5.36 8.28
N GLY A 72 -9.67 4.91 9.53
CA GLY A 72 -8.51 5.32 10.32
C GLY A 72 -7.21 4.77 9.72
N GLN A 73 -7.21 3.50 9.34
CA GLN A 73 -6.09 2.85 8.66
C GLN A 73 -5.81 3.45 7.27
N GLN A 74 -6.85 3.79 6.50
CA GLN A 74 -6.70 4.48 5.22
C GLN A 74 -6.08 5.87 5.41
N THR A 75 -6.57 6.62 6.41
CA THR A 75 -6.03 7.94 6.75
C THR A 75 -4.56 7.87 7.14
N GLN A 76 -4.19 6.96 8.04
CA GLN A 76 -2.79 6.79 8.45
C GLN A 76 -1.90 6.40 7.28
N ALA A 77 -2.36 5.45 6.45
CA ALA A 77 -1.61 5.01 5.28
C ALA A 77 -1.45 6.12 4.24
N TYR A 78 -2.44 7.01 4.08
CA TYR A 78 -2.33 8.20 3.24
C TYR A 78 -1.25 9.16 3.76
N GLU A 79 -1.28 9.49 5.05
CA GLU A 79 -0.32 10.42 5.67
C GLU A 79 1.12 9.88 5.58
N ASP A 80 1.31 8.60 5.90
CA ASP A 80 2.60 7.93 5.80
C ASP A 80 3.10 7.92 4.35
N ALA A 81 2.25 7.52 3.41
CA ALA A 81 2.58 7.49 1.99
C ALA A 81 2.96 8.88 1.47
N ARG A 82 2.18 9.90 1.81
CA ARG A 82 2.41 11.29 1.39
C ARG A 82 3.73 11.82 1.93
N SER A 83 4.02 11.55 3.20
CA SER A 83 5.27 11.94 3.85
C SER A 83 6.48 11.26 3.17
N MET A 84 6.39 9.95 2.95
CA MET A 84 7.46 9.19 2.27
C MET A 84 7.71 9.68 0.86
N LEU A 85 6.66 9.89 0.06
CA LEU A 85 6.76 10.40 -1.30
C LEU A 85 7.37 11.80 -1.34
N SER A 86 6.95 12.69 -0.43
CA SER A 86 7.50 14.04 -0.32
C SER A 86 8.98 14.03 0.09
N GLY A 87 9.40 13.01 0.85
CA GLY A 87 10.80 12.76 1.20
C GLY A 87 11.61 11.99 0.14
N GLY A 88 11.03 11.63 -1.00
CA GLY A 88 11.71 10.87 -2.07
C GLY A 88 11.89 9.37 -1.79
N PHE A 89 11.10 8.82 -0.87
CA PHE A 89 11.11 7.40 -0.51
C PHE A 89 10.00 6.61 -1.22
N LEU A 90 10.21 5.31 -1.36
CA LEU A 90 9.16 4.40 -1.81
C LEU A 90 8.14 4.17 -0.68
N PRO A 91 6.84 4.39 -0.91
CA PRO A 91 5.80 4.20 0.09
C PRO A 91 5.50 2.70 0.30
N LEU A 92 6.38 2.01 1.02
CA LEU A 92 6.29 0.58 1.32
C LEU A 92 5.76 0.39 2.75
N LEU A 93 4.46 0.19 2.88
CA LEU A 93 3.79 0.11 4.17
C LEU A 93 3.44 -1.33 4.53
N SER A 94 3.32 -1.61 5.82
CA SER A 94 2.80 -2.88 6.34
C SER A 94 1.69 -2.56 7.31
N LEU A 95 0.46 -2.98 7.00
CA LEU A 95 -0.61 -2.90 7.98
C LEU A 95 -0.36 -3.95 9.03
N ARG A 96 -0.30 -3.50 10.28
CA ARG A 96 -0.46 -4.38 11.43
C ARG A 96 -1.96 -4.45 11.67
N TRP A 97 -2.53 -5.64 11.52
CA TRP A 97 -3.89 -5.88 11.99
C TRP A 97 -3.87 -5.79 13.51
N GLU A 98 -4.23 -4.65 14.04
CA GLU A 98 -4.66 -4.55 15.43
C GLU A 98 -6.16 -4.85 15.39
N ALA A 99 -6.55 -6.04 15.83
CA ALA A 99 -7.95 -6.32 16.09
C ALA A 99 -8.39 -5.32 17.17
N HIS A 100 -9.00 -4.21 16.77
CA HIS A 100 -9.77 -3.39 17.70
C HIS A 100 -11.00 -4.22 18.08
N ALA A 101 -10.83 -5.00 19.15
CA ALA A 101 -11.90 -5.66 19.88
C ALA A 101 -12.53 -4.68 20.88
#